data_AF-A0A2E3BNY6-F1
#
_entry.id   AF-A0A2E3BNY6-F1
#
_cell.length_a   1.000
_cell.length_b   1.000
_cell.length_c   1.000
_cell.angle_alpha   90.00
_cell.angle_beta   90.00
_cell.angle_gamma   90.00
#
_symmetry.space_group_name_H-M   'P 1'
#
loop_
_entity.id
_entity.type
_entity.pdbx_description
1 polymer ?
#
loop_
_entity_poly.entity_id
_entity_poly.type
_entity_poly.pdbx_seq_one_letter_code
_entity_poly.pdbx_strand_id
1 'polypeptide(L)' 'MLEYRACPKCRGDMHTRRDTFGDFKECIQCGLMQDLELEQKSDTLNVSDSPKNKAGQAA' A
#
# COMPACT_ATOMS: atom_id res chain seq x y z
N MET A 1 6.95 5.04 -4.42
CA MET A 1 8.28 4.92 -3.77
C MET A 1 8.97 3.68 -4.31
N LEU A 2 10.30 3.62 -4.38
CA LEU A 2 11.03 2.42 -4.80
C LEU A 2 11.79 1.83 -3.61
N GLU A 3 11.56 0.55 -3.36
CA GLU A 3 12.21 -0.22 -2.30
C GLU A 3 13.15 -1.25 -2.93
N TYR A 4 14.45 -1.09 -2.70
CA TYR A 4 15.45 -1.98 -3.26
C TYR A 4 15.48 -3.31 -2.53
N ARG A 5 15.54 -4.41 -3.29
CA ARG A 5 15.67 -5.77 -2.74
C ARG A 5 14.57 -6.20 -1.75
N ALA A 6 13.43 -5.52 -1.77
CA ALA A 6 12.33 -5.71 -0.81
C ALA A 6 11.40 -6.88 -1.14
N CYS A 7 11.47 -7.45 -2.35
CA CYS A 7 10.59 -8.53 -2.74
C CYS A 7 10.94 -9.84 -1.98
N PRO A 8 10.01 -10.44 -1.22
CA PRO A 8 10.27 -11.68 -0.48
C PRO A 8 10.45 -12.90 -1.40
N LYS A 9 9.95 -12.84 -2.64
CA LYS A 9 10.00 -13.95 -3.59
C LYS A 9 11.33 -14.03 -4.34
N CYS A 10 11.76 -12.93 -4.96
CA CYS A 10 12.94 -12.92 -5.82
C CYS A 10 14.08 -12.04 -5.29
N ARG A 11 13.90 -11.36 -4.14
CA ARG A 11 14.82 -10.33 -3.63
C ARG A 11 15.10 -9.23 -4.65
N GLY A 12 14.13 -8.95 -5.52
CA GLY A 12 14.14 -7.84 -6.44
C GLY A 12 13.54 -6.58 -5.84
N ASP A 13 13.48 -5.53 -6.65
CA ASP A 13 12.99 -4.22 -6.25
C ASP A 13 11.45 -4.17 -6.31
N MET A 14 10.87 -3.47 -5.35
CA MET A 14 9.43 -3.23 -5.27
C MET A 14 9.10 -1.76 -5.49
N HIS A 15 7.98 -1.51 -6.14
CA HIS A 15 7.47 -0.19 -6.43
C HIS A 15 6.10 0.00 -5.81
N THR A 16 5.97 0.99 -4.94
CA THR A 16 4.68 1.41 -4.36
C THR A 16 3.92 2.28 -5.33
N ARG A 17 2.67 1.87 -5.64
CA ARG A 17 1.69 2.60 -6.44
C ARG A 17 0.41 2.81 -5.63
N ARG A 18 -0.41 3.76 -6.08
CA ARG A 18 -1.71 4.09 -5.48
C ARG A 18 -2.79 3.96 -6.53
N ASP A 19 -3.77 3.11 -6.26
CA ASP A 19 -4.95 2.95 -7.10
C ASP A 19 -6.21 3.41 -6.35
N THR A 20 -7.38 3.26 -6.97
CA THR A 20 -8.67 3.61 -6.37
C THR A 20 -8.98 2.82 -5.11
N PHE A 21 -8.39 1.65 -4.94
CA PHE A 21 -8.61 0.76 -3.79
C PHE A 21 -7.67 1.06 -2.63
N GLY A 22 -6.46 1.58 -2.88
CA GLY A 22 -5.48 1.80 -1.83
C GLY A 22 -4.06 1.84 -2.36
N ASP A 23 -3.11 1.90 -1.43
CA ASP A 23 -1.68 1.82 -1.72
C ASP A 23 -1.29 0.33 -1.79
N PHE A 24 -0.56 -0.04 -2.84
CA PHE A 24 -0.03 -1.38 -3.01
C PHE A 24 1.41 -1.30 -3.51
N LYS A 25 2.19 -2.36 -3.30
CA LYS A 25 3.52 -2.49 -3.86
C LYS A 25 3.61 -3.68 -4.80
N GLU A 26 4.26 -3.48 -5.93
CA GLU A 26 4.51 -4.51 -6.93
C GLU A 26 6.00 -4.73 -7.13
N CYS A 27 6.45 -5.97 -7.27
CA CYS A 27 7.82 -6.27 -7.63
C CYS A 27 8.02 -6.10 -9.14
N ILE A 28 8.97 -5.25 -9.52
CA ILE A 28 9.29 -4.96 -10.93
C ILE A 28 9.85 -6.20 -11.64
N GLN A 29 10.57 -7.06 -10.91
CA GLN A 29 11.30 -8.19 -11.50
C GLN A 29 10.45 -9.46 -11.64
N CYS A 30 9.51 -9.72 -10.72
CA CYS A 30 8.73 -10.97 -10.71
C CYS A 30 7.22 -10.78 -10.66
N GLY A 31 6.71 -9.55 -10.62
CA GLY A 31 5.28 -9.22 -10.61
C GLY A 31 4.55 -9.56 -9.31
N LEU A 32 5.26 -9.78 -8.19
CA LEU A 32 4.60 -10.02 -6.90
C LEU A 32 3.91 -8.73 -6.43
N MET A 33 2.60 -8.77 -6.25
CA MET A 33 1.81 -7.66 -5.69
C MET A 33 1.53 -7.90 -4.21
N GLN A 34 1.63 -6.85 -3.40
CA GLN A 34 1.29 -6.85 -1.98
C GLN A 34 0.51 -5.57 -1.66
N ASP A 35 -0.70 -5.73 -1.14
CA ASP A 35 -1.52 -4.62 -0.67
C ASP A 35 -0.97 -4.07 0.65
N LEU A 36 -0.84 -2.75 0.77
CA LEU A 36 -0.31 -2.10 1.98
C LEU A 36 -1.40 -1.75 2.99
N GLU A 37 -2.65 -2.12 2.71
CA GLU A 37 -3.83 -1.74 3.50
C GLU A 37 -3.94 -2.47 4.86
N LEU A 38 -3.07 -3.45 5.14
CA LEU A 38 -3.21 -4.34 6.30
C LEU A 38 -2.21 -4.11 7.44
N GLU A 39 -1.20 -3.26 7.29
CA GLU A 39 -0.14 -3.08 8.31
C GLU A 39 -0.36 -1.91 9.29
N GLN A 40 -1.60 -1.43 9.47
CA GLN A 40 -1.91 -0.49 10.56
C GLN A 40 -2.27 -1.16 11.90
N LYS A 41 -2.09 -2.48 12.07
CA LYS A 41 -2.57 -3.20 13.28
C LYS A 41 -1.51 -3.79 14.20
N SER A 42 -0.23 -3.50 14.04
CA SER A 42 0.75 -4.00 15.02
C SER A 42 2.01 -3.14 15.10
N ASP A 43 1.88 -1.88 15.48
CA ASP A 43 2.79 -1.30 16.47
C ASP A 43 2.23 0.03 16.99
N THR A 44 1.68 -0.03 18.21
CA THR A 44 1.18 1.07 19.03
C THR A 44 -0.06 1.83 18.51
N LEU A 45 -1.11 1.80 19.32
CA LEU A 45 -2.20 2.77 19.29
C LEU A 45 -1.61 4.20 19.31
N ASN A 46 -1.48 4.88 18.18
CA ASN A 46 -1.52 6.34 18.12
C ASN A 46 -1.79 6.85 16.69
N VAL A 47 -2.75 7.76 16.64
CA VAL A 47 -3.49 8.31 15.51
C VAL A 47 -2.65 9.26 14.65
N SER A 48 -2.81 9.17 13.33
CA SER A 48 -2.91 10.35 12.47
C SER A 48 -3.70 10.03 11.20
N ASP A 49 -5.02 9.92 11.40
CA ASP A 49 -6.06 9.94 10.37
C ASP A 49 -5.93 11.22 9.54
N SER A 50 -5.66 11.08 8.24
CA SER A 50 -5.78 12.18 7.28
C SER A 50 -7.11 12.03 6.54
N PRO A 51 -7.97 13.07 6.55
CA PRO A 51 -9.38 12.93 6.21
C PRO A 51 -9.59 12.88 4.69
N LYS A 52 -10.29 11.86 4.20
CA LYS A 52 -10.96 11.90 2.90
C LYS A 52 -12.46 11.90 3.10
N ASN A 53 -12.94 13.06 3.50
CA ASN A 53 -14.31 13.49 3.28
C ASN A 53 -14.59 13.62 1.77
N LYS A 54 -15.66 12.97 1.28
CA LYS A 54 -16.85 13.66 0.74
C LYS A 54 -17.91 12.68 0.25
N ALA A 55 -19.13 12.99 0.66
CA ALA A 55 -20.38 12.30 0.47
C ALA A 55 -21.07 12.63 -0.86
N GLY A 56 -22.12 11.87 -1.16
CA GLY A 56 -23.12 12.10 -2.20
C GLY A 56 -23.48 10.78 -2.89
N GLN A 57 -24.31 9.89 -2.32
CA GLN A 57 -25.76 9.99 -2.13
C GLN A 57 -26.51 10.40 -3.41
N ALA A 58 -27.14 9.38 -3.99
CA ALA A 58 -28.07 9.42 -5.10
C ALA A 58 -29.42 10.01 -4.69
N ALA A 59 -30.04 10.73 -5.63
CA ALA A 59 -31.50 10.83 -5.80
C ALA A 59 -31.78 11.14 -7.27
#